data_AF-A0A0V1ARF4-F1
#
_entry.id   AF-A0A0V1ARF4-F1
#
_cell.length_a   1.000
_cell.length_b   1.000
_cell.length_c   1.000
_cell.angle_alpha   90.00
_cell.angle_beta   90.00
_cell.angle_gamma   90.00
#
_symmetry.space_group_name_H-M   'P 1'
#
loop_
_entity.id
_entity.type
_entity.pdbx_description
1 polymer ?
#
loop_
_entity_poly.entity_id
_entity_poly.type
_entity_poly.pdbx_seq_one_letter_code
_entity_poly.pdbx_strand_id
1 'polypeptide(L)'
;MEADIYELISNALNEQSCHVSVPLQNSCGIDRIVWSVWSYIMGPELKFVWEFVSSEADLLPHTSEDNHSEEQIDSNIKTDENQEKSSDGLVGNYREPSVDDVQANPGQKPKQGDSACETSAAEESMQSADKFSSACCLDIANIQLDKQVPDSAEHHQDVPFFDMDDDRYVAMHTLSSEIYSAHIIESVELKILRLAERKMGVASYIFAARYHDQRAVHSIALVMNENRLGWFFKIQPLFQLFFNDFVVKLKASILMESREELLTRMTSEFVQILRVVSELERYSLDAVPFNISDTHFAEVKVQENKFLYRCITTHLRCQGYTIVVGKSTKSINKMIKTLAFVTYRDRWCMSKVLPTNVDEANETELISSRQFYSPYLVLQGCCRLNLSTILSQAYYCNWPFCVIDVDAQTVCSSLPWEKHQEIRQQVRRRDLQKIFLPDSPIASVKINFKEHDAGDNLVSPFLKQLDYLPYESAVREGFTLQFLRSLALRALALDIYAESESNAGKERSNICIKTLRKALDLTVTGDYLTVLAIADQMRPTFAEFLLKQEK
;
A
#
# COMPACT_ATOMS: atom_id res chain seq x y z
N MET A 1 25.19 -1.74 8.58
CA MET A 1 23.77 -1.50 8.91
C MET A 1 23.40 -2.08 10.27
N GLU A 2 23.41 -3.41 10.49
CA GLU A 2 23.02 -3.95 11.81
C GLU A 2 23.98 -3.56 12.95
N ALA A 3 25.30 -3.53 12.70
CA ALA A 3 26.28 -3.08 13.69
C ALA A 3 26.11 -1.58 14.03
N ASP A 4 25.87 -0.74 13.01
CA ASP A 4 25.66 0.70 13.19
C ASP A 4 24.37 0.99 13.98
N ILE A 5 23.29 0.23 13.71
CA ILE A 5 22.04 0.33 14.47
C ILE A 5 22.25 -0.12 15.91
N TYR A 6 23.00 -1.21 16.13
CA TYR A 6 23.30 -1.69 17.48
C TYR A 6 24.08 -0.63 18.27
N GLU A 7 25.12 -0.05 17.68
CA GLU A 7 25.91 1.02 18.32
C GLU A 7 25.05 2.26 18.63
N LEU A 8 24.19 2.68 17.69
CA LEU A 8 23.24 3.78 17.88
C LEU A 8 22.34 3.54 19.10
N ILE A 9 21.77 2.34 19.23
CA ILE A 9 20.89 1.97 20.33
C ILE A 9 21.67 1.84 21.65
N SER A 10 22.87 1.25 21.60
CA SER A 10 23.74 1.12 22.77
C SER A 10 24.08 2.48 23.37
N ASN A 11 24.44 3.44 22.51
CA ASN A 11 24.76 4.81 22.92
C ASN A 11 23.55 5.51 23.57
N ALA A 12 22.37 5.42 22.95
CA ALA A 12 21.15 5.98 23.52
C ALA A 12 20.81 5.38 24.90
N LEU A 13 20.96 4.07 25.06
CA LEU A 13 20.73 3.39 26.33
C LEU A 13 21.77 3.78 27.40
N ASN A 14 23.03 3.98 27.02
CA ASN A 14 24.09 4.43 27.93
C ASN A 14 23.86 5.85 28.44
N GLU A 15 23.30 6.72 27.60
CA GLU A 15 22.89 8.08 27.96
C GLU A 15 21.59 8.12 28.77
N GLN A 16 20.98 6.95 29.06
CA GLN A 16 19.67 6.81 29.69
C GLN A 16 18.54 7.53 28.95
N SER A 17 18.72 7.80 27.65
CA SER A 17 17.67 8.37 26.83
C SER A 17 16.64 7.28 26.49
N CYS A 18 15.36 7.66 26.47
CA CYS A 18 14.30 6.84 25.90
C CYS A 18 13.99 7.25 24.45
N HIS A 19 14.95 7.88 23.78
CA HIS A 19 14.81 8.53 22.49
C HIS A 19 16.07 8.28 21.66
N VAL A 20 15.87 8.06 20.37
CA VAL A 20 16.96 7.96 19.40
C VAL A 20 16.57 8.63 18.08
N SER A 21 17.49 9.39 17.52
CA SER A 21 17.37 9.94 16.17
C SER A 21 17.96 8.94 15.17
N VAL A 22 17.13 8.47 14.23
CA VAL A 22 17.50 7.50 13.21
C VAL A 22 17.58 8.20 11.85
N PRO A 23 18.75 8.18 11.18
CA PRO A 23 18.86 8.78 9.85
C PRO A 23 18.11 7.93 8.82
N LEU A 24 17.25 8.57 8.04
CA LEU A 24 16.63 8.00 6.84
C LEU A 24 17.17 8.68 5.59
N GLN A 25 17.45 7.89 4.55
CA GLN A 25 17.91 8.42 3.26
C GLN A 25 16.91 9.41 2.66
N ASN A 26 15.62 9.15 2.83
CA ASN A 26 14.53 9.95 2.28
C ASN A 26 13.50 10.17 3.38
N SER A 27 13.03 11.40 3.55
CA SER A 27 11.92 11.70 4.45
C SER A 27 10.65 10.92 4.03
N CYS A 28 9.84 10.57 5.03
CA CYS A 28 8.49 10.05 4.84
C CYS A 28 7.53 10.84 5.72
N GLY A 29 6.23 10.70 5.49
CA GLY A 29 5.20 11.37 6.29
C GLY A 29 5.07 10.90 7.74
N ILE A 30 5.91 9.97 8.20
CA ILE A 30 6.01 9.56 9.60
C ILE A 30 7.21 10.25 10.23
N ASP A 31 6.95 11.11 11.20
CA ASP A 31 7.97 11.91 11.86
C ASP A 31 8.60 11.12 13.03
N ARG A 32 7.75 10.41 13.79
CA ARG A 32 8.18 9.62 14.96
C ARG A 32 7.44 8.29 15.08
N ILE A 33 8.07 7.35 15.76
CA ILE A 33 7.43 6.14 16.28
C ILE A 33 7.57 6.12 17.80
N VAL A 34 6.45 5.99 18.50
CA VAL A 34 6.37 6.00 19.96
C VAL A 34 5.93 4.63 20.46
N TRP A 35 6.78 3.96 21.26
CA TRP A 35 6.43 2.72 21.94
C TRP A 35 6.02 2.99 23.39
N SER A 36 4.82 2.55 23.75
CA SER A 36 4.25 2.68 25.08
C SER A 36 3.63 1.37 25.57
N VAL A 37 3.49 1.26 26.89
CA VAL A 37 2.95 0.06 27.56
C VAL A 37 2.00 0.47 28.67
N TRP A 38 0.89 -0.24 28.77
CA TRP A 38 -0.07 -0.08 29.86
C TRP A 38 0.42 -0.80 31.12
N SER A 39 0.56 -0.04 32.21
CA SER A 39 0.84 -0.53 33.56
C SER A 39 -0.42 -0.37 34.43
N TYR A 40 -0.87 -1.43 35.07
CA TYR A 40 -2.04 -1.34 35.98
C TYR A 40 -1.80 -0.42 37.18
N ILE A 41 -0.53 -0.19 37.55
CA ILE A 41 -0.15 0.63 38.69
C ILE A 41 0.05 2.10 38.27
N MET A 42 0.71 2.33 37.13
CA MET A 42 1.14 3.67 36.71
C MET A 42 0.41 4.25 35.50
N GLY A 43 -0.49 3.48 34.88
CA GLY A 43 -1.18 3.86 33.65
C GLY A 43 -0.29 3.69 32.40
N PRO A 44 -0.49 4.51 31.35
CA PRO A 44 0.35 4.49 30.16
C PRO A 44 1.78 4.92 30.45
N GLU A 45 2.74 4.06 30.17
CA GLU A 45 4.16 4.35 30.31
C GLU A 45 4.84 4.44 28.94
N LEU A 46 5.53 5.55 28.68
CA LEU A 46 6.43 5.69 27.55
C LEU A 46 7.66 4.79 27.73
N LYS A 47 7.98 3.97 26.73
CA LYS A 47 9.14 3.06 26.77
C LYS A 47 10.29 3.52 25.89
N PHE A 48 10.00 3.90 24.65
CA PHE A 48 11.03 4.32 23.71
C PHE A 48 10.44 5.13 22.54
N VAL A 49 11.23 6.03 21.98
CA VAL A 49 10.86 6.91 20.86
C VAL A 49 11.93 6.82 19.78
N TRP A 50 11.50 6.63 18.55
CA TRP A 50 12.33 6.78 17.36
C TRP A 50 11.92 8.06 16.64
N GLU A 51 12.87 8.96 16.44
CA GLU A 51 12.70 10.16 15.62
C GLU A 51 13.45 9.98 14.31
N PHE A 52 12.76 10.16 13.19
CA PHE A 52 13.35 9.91 11.88
C PHE A 52 13.79 11.21 11.23
N VAL A 53 15.10 11.36 11.04
CA VAL A 53 15.70 12.58 10.49
C VAL A 53 16.15 12.30 9.07
N SER A 54 15.83 13.20 8.13
CA SER A 54 16.29 13.07 6.75
C SER A 54 17.78 13.42 6.65
N SER A 55 18.57 12.54 6.02
CA SER A 55 19.97 12.82 5.69
C SER A 55 20.17 13.79 4.50
N GLU A 56 19.10 14.41 3.97
CA GLU A 56 19.21 15.36 2.85
C GLU A 56 19.92 16.69 3.22
N ALA A 57 20.37 16.86 4.47
CA ALA A 57 21.15 18.02 4.90
C ALA A 57 22.54 18.15 4.20
N ASP A 58 23.05 17.10 3.56
CA ASP A 58 24.40 17.11 2.95
C ASP A 58 24.43 17.31 1.41
N LEU A 59 23.30 17.64 0.77
CA LEU A 59 23.23 17.82 -0.70
C LEU A 59 22.77 19.21 -1.18
N LEU A 60 22.81 20.21 -0.31
CA LEU A 60 22.83 21.60 -0.77
C LEU A 60 24.30 22.01 -0.97
N PRO A 61 24.72 22.48 -2.17
CA PRO A 61 26.03 23.07 -2.32
C PRO A 61 26.06 24.32 -1.44
N HIS A 62 26.82 24.27 -0.35
CA HIS A 62 27.24 25.47 0.35
C HIS A 62 27.97 26.35 -0.65
N THR A 63 27.29 27.41 -1.10
CA THR A 63 27.99 28.60 -1.60
C THR A 63 28.56 29.29 -0.37
N SER A 64 29.70 28.82 0.10
CA SER A 64 30.54 29.58 1.02
C SER A 64 31.12 30.75 0.23
N GLU A 65 30.45 31.89 0.29
CA GLU A 65 31.09 33.18 0.07
C GLU A 65 32.04 33.44 1.24
N ASP A 66 33.30 33.07 1.06
CA ASP A 66 34.42 33.62 1.81
C ASP A 66 35.65 33.60 0.91
N ASN A 67 36.02 34.78 0.38
CA ASN A 67 37.42 35.16 0.18
C ASN A 67 37.52 36.66 -0.09
N HIS A 68 38.09 37.36 0.88
CA HIS A 68 38.64 38.70 0.71
C HIS A 68 40.08 38.66 0.17
N SER A 69 40.47 39.80 -0.41
CA SER A 69 41.80 40.34 -0.75
C SER A 69 42.44 40.00 -2.11
N GLU A 70 42.33 41.01 -3.00
CA GLU A 70 43.42 41.78 -3.68
C GLU A 70 44.53 40.97 -4.39
N GLU A 71 44.90 41.20 -5.66
CA GLU A 71 45.33 42.49 -6.23
C GLU A 71 45.56 42.38 -7.78
N GLN A 72 45.57 43.56 -8.45
CA GLN A 72 46.24 43.92 -9.73
C GLN A 72 45.52 43.76 -11.10
N ILE A 73 44.94 44.89 -11.53
CA ILE A 73 45.32 45.73 -12.69
C ILE A 73 45.70 45.00 -14.00
N ASP A 74 44.89 45.13 -15.06
CA ASP A 74 45.23 46.03 -16.18
C ASP A 74 44.08 46.25 -17.19
N SER A 75 44.10 47.46 -17.74
CA SER A 75 43.14 48.06 -18.66
C SER A 75 43.07 47.41 -20.05
N ASN A 76 41.89 47.41 -20.69
CA ASN A 76 41.78 48.00 -22.04
C ASN A 76 40.32 48.30 -22.46
N ILE A 77 40.18 49.55 -22.89
CA ILE A 77 39.03 50.18 -23.53
C ILE A 77 38.84 49.60 -24.94
N LYS A 78 37.59 49.35 -25.34
CA LYS A 78 37.07 49.73 -26.67
C LYS A 78 35.54 49.70 -26.68
N THR A 79 35.01 50.91 -26.89
CA THR A 79 33.71 51.26 -27.43
C THR A 79 33.38 50.48 -28.71
N ASP A 80 32.10 50.15 -28.91
CA ASP A 80 31.38 50.62 -30.10
C ASP A 80 29.86 50.49 -29.93
N GLU A 81 29.20 51.56 -30.37
CA GLU A 81 27.76 51.79 -30.45
C GLU A 81 27.13 51.03 -31.63
N ASN A 82 25.84 50.69 -31.50
CA ASN A 82 24.77 50.87 -32.51
C ASN A 82 23.53 50.10 -32.02
N GLN A 83 22.52 50.77 -31.46
CA GLN A 83 21.40 51.44 -32.15
C GLN A 83 20.34 50.49 -32.72
N GLU A 84 19.13 50.66 -32.15
CA GLU A 84 17.81 50.68 -32.80
C GLU A 84 17.26 49.35 -33.40
N LYS A 85 15.98 48.98 -33.30
CA LYS A 85 14.74 49.72 -33.01
C LYS A 85 13.61 48.72 -32.65
N SER A 86 12.80 49.15 -31.69
CA SER A 86 11.36 48.96 -31.47
C SER A 86 10.48 48.40 -32.60
N SER A 87 9.43 47.64 -32.25
CA SER A 87 8.06 48.23 -32.27
C SER A 87 7.04 47.38 -31.50
N ASP A 88 6.33 48.08 -30.61
CA ASP A 88 5.15 47.71 -29.86
C ASP A 88 3.87 47.71 -30.70
N GLY A 89 2.85 47.02 -30.17
CA GLY A 89 1.43 47.34 -30.33
C GLY A 89 0.59 46.15 -30.84
N LEU A 90 -0.63 45.89 -30.38
CA LEU A 90 -1.47 46.52 -29.37
C LEU A 90 -2.67 45.59 -29.09
N VAL A 91 -3.28 45.82 -27.94
CA VAL A 91 -4.46 45.19 -27.34
C VAL A 91 -5.73 45.30 -28.20
N GLY A 92 -6.62 44.29 -28.13
CA GLY A 92 -8.00 44.36 -28.65
C GLY A 92 -8.90 43.20 -28.18
N ASN A 93 -9.96 43.55 -27.43
CA ASN A 93 -10.95 42.72 -26.73
C ASN A 93 -12.05 42.06 -27.63
N TYR A 94 -12.87 41.21 -26.96
CA TYR A 94 -14.25 40.76 -27.26
C TYR A 94 -14.38 39.46 -28.08
N ARG A 95 -15.31 38.51 -27.84
CA ARG A 95 -16.45 38.32 -26.92
C ARG A 95 -16.91 36.85 -27.05
N GLU A 96 -17.43 36.25 -25.98
CA GLU A 96 -18.26 35.03 -26.02
C GLU A 96 -19.63 35.28 -26.67
N PRO A 97 -20.36 34.21 -27.02
CA PRO A 97 -21.79 34.19 -26.75
C PRO A 97 -22.27 32.89 -26.07
N SER A 98 -23.01 33.08 -24.98
CA SER A 98 -24.03 32.19 -24.41
C SER A 98 -25.41 32.54 -24.97
N VAL A 99 -26.31 31.56 -25.12
CA VAL A 99 -27.76 31.77 -25.14
C VAL A 99 -28.47 30.52 -24.59
N ASP A 100 -29.14 30.68 -23.44
CA ASP A 100 -30.29 29.91 -22.99
C ASP A 100 -31.57 30.53 -23.62
N ASP A 101 -32.61 29.73 -23.84
CA ASP A 101 -33.98 30.24 -23.72
C ASP A 101 -34.97 29.17 -23.23
N VAL A 102 -35.74 29.59 -22.23
CA VAL A 102 -36.82 28.90 -21.51
C VAL A 102 -38.16 29.39 -22.04
N GLN A 103 -39.15 28.51 -22.22
CA GLN A 103 -40.57 28.89 -22.15
C GLN A 103 -41.43 27.83 -21.46
N ALA A 104 -42.42 28.33 -20.71
CA ALA A 104 -43.21 27.66 -19.70
C ALA A 104 -44.63 27.21 -20.17
N ASN A 105 -45.12 26.15 -19.52
CA ASN A 105 -46.48 25.73 -19.08
C ASN A 105 -47.74 26.59 -19.43
N PRO A 106 -49.00 26.04 -19.44
CA PRO A 106 -49.60 25.33 -18.28
C PRO A 106 -50.75 24.27 -18.47
N GLY A 107 -50.83 23.32 -17.52
CA GLY A 107 -52.00 22.92 -16.70
C GLY A 107 -53.28 22.28 -17.28
N GLN A 108 -53.66 21.06 -16.83
CA GLN A 108 -54.84 20.76 -15.97
C GLN A 108 -55.13 19.24 -15.78
N LYS A 109 -55.59 18.90 -14.56
CA LYS A 109 -56.05 17.62 -13.93
C LYS A 109 -57.40 17.10 -14.52
N PRO A 110 -58.04 15.94 -14.14
CA PRO A 110 -58.10 15.33 -12.78
C PRO A 110 -58.30 13.78 -12.59
N LYS A 111 -58.11 13.32 -11.32
CA LYS A 111 -58.85 12.34 -10.43
C LYS A 111 -59.30 10.97 -11.00
N GLN A 112 -59.48 9.83 -10.32
CA GLN A 112 -59.71 9.32 -8.93
C GLN A 112 -59.57 7.77 -9.07
N GLY A 113 -59.15 6.92 -8.13
CA GLY A 113 -59.67 6.65 -6.79
C GLY A 113 -59.31 5.21 -6.33
N ASP A 114 -59.20 5.04 -5.01
CA ASP A 114 -59.44 3.86 -4.12
C ASP A 114 -58.67 2.53 -4.35
N SER A 115 -58.21 1.75 -3.35
CA SER A 115 -58.68 1.55 -1.96
C SER A 115 -57.64 0.80 -1.08
N ALA A 116 -57.79 1.02 0.25
CA ALA A 116 -57.52 0.17 1.44
C ALA A 116 -56.16 -0.57 1.60
N CYS A 117 -55.32 -0.29 2.61
CA CYS A 117 -55.45 -0.35 4.08
C CYS A 117 -55.45 -1.80 4.63
N GLU A 118 -54.38 -2.18 5.33
CA GLU A 118 -54.47 -2.89 6.62
C GLU A 118 -53.11 -2.86 7.37
N THR A 119 -53.22 -2.63 8.67
CA THR A 119 -52.16 -2.40 9.65
C THR A 119 -51.92 -3.62 10.53
N SER A 120 -50.69 -3.69 11.05
CA SER A 120 -50.26 -4.22 12.36
C SER A 120 -50.40 -5.71 12.66
N ALA A 121 -49.24 -6.37 12.82
CA ALA A 121 -48.92 -7.21 13.98
C ALA A 121 -47.41 -7.54 13.98
N ALA A 122 -46.72 -7.26 15.09
CA ALA A 122 -45.60 -8.01 15.69
C ALA A 122 -44.63 -7.06 16.42
N GLU A 123 -44.97 -6.75 17.68
CA GLU A 123 -43.96 -6.59 18.73
C GLU A 123 -43.59 -7.99 19.25
N GLU A 124 -42.40 -8.08 19.87
CA GLU A 124 -41.75 -9.25 20.50
C GLU A 124 -40.79 -10.08 19.63
N SER A 125 -39.53 -9.62 19.57
CA SER A 125 -38.36 -10.42 20.01
C SER A 125 -37.07 -9.60 19.87
N MET A 126 -36.79 -8.72 20.83
CA MET A 126 -35.45 -8.18 21.05
C MET A 126 -34.67 -9.16 21.93
N GLN A 127 -33.70 -9.86 21.33
CA GLN A 127 -32.38 -10.19 21.89
C GLN A 127 -31.71 -11.24 21.01
N SER A 128 -30.40 -11.08 20.82
CA SER A 128 -29.45 -11.93 20.05
C SER A 128 -29.40 -11.76 18.53
N ALA A 129 -28.70 -10.72 18.06
CA ALA A 129 -28.03 -10.71 16.75
C ALA A 129 -27.03 -9.54 16.63
N ASP A 130 -25.98 -9.51 17.46
CA ASP A 130 -24.79 -8.66 17.22
C ASP A 130 -23.58 -9.58 17.05
N LYS A 131 -23.36 -10.04 15.82
CA LYS A 131 -22.11 -10.56 15.28
C LYS A 131 -22.35 -10.86 13.80
N PHE A 132 -21.48 -10.30 12.95
CA PHE A 132 -21.52 -10.31 11.48
C PHE A 132 -22.43 -9.26 10.83
N SER A 133 -21.96 -8.01 10.82
CA SER A 133 -22.20 -7.10 9.70
C SER A 133 -21.04 -6.10 9.60
N SER A 134 -20.15 -6.33 8.64
CA SER A 134 -19.27 -5.29 8.10
C SER A 134 -19.28 -5.43 6.59
N ALA A 135 -20.49 -5.33 6.02
CA ALA A 135 -20.68 -4.96 4.63
C ALA A 135 -20.84 -3.45 4.61
N CYS A 136 -19.79 -2.71 4.27
CA CYS A 136 -19.93 -1.30 3.94
C CYS A 136 -19.85 -1.17 2.42
N CYS A 137 -21.02 -1.11 1.81
CA CYS A 137 -21.18 -0.62 0.45
C CYS A 137 -20.77 0.86 0.38
N LEU A 138 -20.29 1.23 -0.81
CA LEU A 138 -20.02 2.59 -1.23
C LEU A 138 -21.23 3.51 -1.02
N ASP A 139 -21.03 4.60 -0.30
CA ASP A 139 -21.80 5.85 -0.45
C ASP A 139 -20.83 7.03 -0.35
N ILE A 140 -20.16 7.34 -1.46
CA ILE A 140 -19.53 8.64 -1.66
C ILE A 140 -20.57 9.50 -2.38
N ALA A 141 -21.38 10.22 -1.62
CA ALA A 141 -22.13 11.35 -2.13
C ALA A 141 -22.39 12.37 -1.02
N ASN A 142 -22.00 13.62 -1.30
CA ASN A 142 -22.38 14.87 -0.63
C ASN A 142 -21.65 15.22 0.68
N ILE A 143 -20.37 15.60 0.54
CA ILE A 143 -19.84 16.75 1.27
C ILE A 143 -19.61 17.84 0.25
N GLN A 144 -20.37 18.93 0.35
CA GLN A 144 -20.13 20.17 -0.40
C GLN A 144 -18.74 20.69 -0.03
N LEU A 145 -17.78 20.52 -0.93
CA LEU A 145 -16.53 21.28 -0.91
C LEU A 145 -16.81 22.64 -1.55
N ASP A 146 -16.74 23.69 -0.75
CA ASP A 146 -16.76 25.05 -1.24
C ASP A 146 -15.55 25.32 -2.15
N LYS A 147 -15.80 26.16 -3.15
CA LYS A 147 -14.95 26.42 -4.31
C LYS A 147 -13.61 27.08 -3.95
N GLN A 148 -12.55 26.51 -4.54
CA GLN A 148 -11.31 27.11 -5.08
C GLN A 148 -10.86 28.49 -4.55
N VAL A 149 -9.66 28.49 -3.95
CA VAL A 149 -8.70 29.61 -4.00
C VAL A 149 -7.42 29.06 -4.68
N PRO A 150 -6.74 29.82 -5.57
CA PRO A 150 -5.57 29.31 -6.29
C PRO A 150 -4.36 29.24 -5.36
N ASP A 151 -3.61 28.13 -5.45
CA ASP A 151 -2.28 27.97 -4.83
C ASP A 151 -1.30 29.01 -5.37
N SER A 152 -1.03 30.04 -4.58
CA SER A 152 0.20 30.82 -4.68
C SER A 152 1.22 30.21 -3.73
N ALA A 153 2.35 29.77 -4.29
CA ALA A 153 3.46 29.16 -3.60
C ALA A 153 4.06 30.07 -2.51
N GLU A 154 3.86 29.68 -1.25
CA GLU A 154 4.74 30.05 -0.14
C GLU A 154 5.18 28.76 0.57
N HIS A 155 6.38 28.28 0.20
CA HIS A 155 7.10 27.25 0.95
C HIS A 155 7.69 27.90 2.21
N HIS A 156 6.92 27.92 3.30
CA HIS A 156 7.49 27.98 4.64
C HIS A 156 7.58 26.55 5.20
N GLN A 157 8.81 26.06 5.33
CA GLN A 157 9.14 24.81 6.03
C GLN A 157 8.88 24.99 7.54
N ASP A 158 7.62 24.87 7.96
CA ASP A 158 7.29 24.62 9.37
C ASP A 158 7.43 23.12 9.62
N VAL A 159 8.64 22.64 9.90
CA VAL A 159 8.83 21.31 10.47
C VAL A 159 8.26 21.36 11.88
N PRO A 160 7.19 20.61 12.22
CA PRO A 160 6.66 20.61 13.58
C PRO A 160 7.74 20.06 14.52
N PHE A 161 8.22 20.91 15.42
CA PHE A 161 9.13 20.50 16.49
C PHE A 161 8.31 19.77 17.55
N PHE A 162 8.46 18.45 17.64
CA PHE A 162 7.87 17.63 18.69
C PHE A 162 8.81 17.59 19.90
N ASP A 163 8.30 17.70 21.12
CA ASP A 163 9.10 17.58 22.35
C ASP A 163 8.80 16.30 23.15
N MET A 164 9.51 16.09 24.26
CA MET A 164 9.29 14.92 25.14
C MET A 164 7.91 14.92 25.80
N ASP A 165 7.28 16.08 25.96
CA ASP A 165 5.92 16.18 26.49
C ASP A 165 4.90 15.73 25.44
N ASP A 166 5.16 15.96 24.15
CA ASP A 166 4.37 15.39 23.04
C ASP A 166 4.39 13.87 23.05
N ASP A 167 5.57 13.25 23.21
CA ASP A 167 5.69 11.79 23.20
C ASP A 167 4.91 11.14 24.36
N ARG A 168 4.96 11.75 25.54
CA ARG A 168 4.15 11.35 26.72
C ARG A 168 2.67 11.59 26.49
N TYR A 169 2.31 12.70 25.86
CA TYR A 169 0.93 13.03 25.50
C TYR A 169 0.35 11.98 24.54
N VAL A 170 1.11 11.56 23.53
CA VAL A 170 0.76 10.48 22.61
C VAL A 170 0.60 9.14 23.35
N ALA A 171 1.56 8.77 24.20
CA ALA A 171 1.48 7.54 25.01
C ALA A 171 0.21 7.52 25.88
N MET A 172 -0.12 8.64 26.51
CA MET A 172 -1.33 8.77 27.31
C MET A 172 -2.59 8.55 26.47
N HIS A 173 -2.77 9.29 25.38
CA HIS A 173 -4.01 9.22 24.57
C HIS A 173 -4.20 7.89 23.83
N THR A 174 -3.12 7.22 23.47
CA THR A 174 -3.19 5.93 22.77
C THR A 174 -3.72 4.82 23.68
N LEU A 175 -3.24 4.74 24.92
CA LEU A 175 -3.56 3.63 25.84
C LEU A 175 -4.56 3.95 26.95
N SER A 176 -4.96 5.20 27.17
CA SER A 176 -5.93 5.55 28.24
C SER A 176 -7.29 4.84 28.10
N SER A 177 -7.70 4.46 26.89
CA SER A 177 -8.94 3.69 26.69
C SER A 177 -8.86 2.27 27.25
N GLU A 178 -7.66 1.73 27.45
CA GLU A 178 -7.45 0.34 27.84
C GLU A 178 -7.71 0.09 29.34
N ILE A 179 -7.88 1.15 30.15
CA ILE A 179 -8.26 1.07 31.58
C ILE A 179 -9.50 0.21 31.80
N TYR A 180 -10.48 0.33 30.91
CA TYR A 180 -11.80 -0.29 31.02
C TYR A 180 -12.01 -1.42 30.03
N SER A 181 -10.97 -1.80 29.28
CA SER A 181 -11.10 -2.81 28.24
C SER A 181 -11.14 -4.20 28.88
N ALA A 182 -12.35 -4.76 29.01
CA ALA A 182 -12.54 -6.19 29.29
C ALA A 182 -12.20 -7.07 28.06
N HIS A 183 -11.86 -6.45 26.93
CA HIS A 183 -11.57 -7.12 25.68
C HIS A 183 -10.15 -7.71 25.69
N ILE A 184 -10.05 -8.99 25.36
CA ILE A 184 -8.78 -9.69 25.18
C ILE A 184 -8.29 -9.37 23.77
N ILE A 185 -7.30 -8.49 23.67
CA ILE A 185 -6.62 -8.20 22.41
C ILE A 185 -5.79 -9.42 21.97
N GLU A 186 -6.32 -10.21 21.03
CA GLU A 186 -5.66 -11.40 20.47
C GLU A 186 -4.78 -11.05 19.26
N SER A 187 -5.32 -10.25 18.34
CA SER A 187 -4.64 -9.73 17.14
C SER A 187 -4.15 -8.30 17.34
N VAL A 188 -3.45 -7.76 16.34
CA VAL A 188 -3.08 -6.34 16.33
C VAL A 188 -4.30 -5.51 15.97
N GLU A 189 -4.58 -4.48 16.74
CA GLU A 189 -5.67 -3.53 16.50
C GLU A 189 -5.09 -2.16 16.11
N LEU A 190 -5.71 -1.49 15.14
CA LEU A 190 -5.32 -0.15 14.74
C LEU A 190 -6.30 0.87 15.33
N LYS A 191 -5.77 1.81 16.11
CA LYS A 191 -6.49 2.97 16.65
C LYS A 191 -5.91 4.24 16.04
N ILE A 192 -6.76 5.04 15.39
CA ILE A 192 -6.35 6.30 14.76
C ILE A 192 -6.88 7.47 15.59
N LEU A 193 -6.00 8.42 15.89
CA LEU A 193 -6.30 9.61 16.68
C LEU A 193 -5.91 10.86 15.90
N ARG A 194 -6.76 11.87 15.98
CA ARG A 194 -6.45 13.24 15.55
C ARG A 194 -6.32 14.10 16.81
N LEU A 195 -5.11 14.55 17.10
CA LEU A 195 -4.77 15.39 18.24
C LEU A 195 -4.58 16.84 17.74
N ALA A 196 -5.70 17.50 17.44
CA ALA A 196 -5.72 18.82 16.81
C ALA A 196 -5.03 19.91 17.64
N GLU A 197 -5.10 19.82 18.98
CA GLU A 197 -4.47 20.75 19.92
C GLU A 197 -2.95 20.87 19.70
N ARG A 198 -2.32 19.76 19.29
CA ARG A 198 -0.89 19.68 19.00
C ARG A 198 -0.60 19.43 17.51
N LYS A 199 -1.61 19.59 16.64
CA LYS A 199 -1.55 19.35 15.19
C LYS A 199 -0.98 17.97 14.79
N MET A 200 -1.28 16.92 15.57
CA MET A 200 -0.77 15.58 15.31
C MET A 200 -1.85 14.62 14.80
N GLY A 201 -1.48 13.78 13.84
CA GLY A 201 -2.15 12.53 13.53
C GLY A 201 -1.38 11.37 14.16
N VAL A 202 -2.09 10.42 14.76
CA VAL A 202 -1.47 9.25 15.39
C VAL A 202 -2.17 7.98 14.91
N ALA A 203 -1.39 7.03 14.40
CA ALA A 203 -1.86 5.69 14.05
C ALA A 203 -1.20 4.66 14.96
N SER A 204 -1.99 4.10 15.87
CA SER A 204 -1.54 3.30 17.00
C SER A 204 -1.87 1.83 16.78
N TYR A 205 -0.83 0.99 16.67
CA TYR A 205 -0.96 -0.46 16.60
C TYR A 205 -0.86 -1.05 18.01
N ILE A 206 -2.00 -1.51 18.53
CA ILE A 206 -2.17 -2.00 19.89
C ILE A 206 -2.16 -3.52 19.88
N PHE A 207 -1.41 -4.12 20.80
CA PHE A 207 -1.33 -5.58 20.95
C PHE A 207 -0.99 -5.97 22.38
N ALA A 208 -1.42 -7.16 22.79
CA ALA A 208 -1.01 -7.72 24.08
C ALA A 208 0.22 -8.63 23.93
N ALA A 209 1.19 -8.46 24.83
CA ALA A 209 2.34 -9.35 24.99
C ALA A 209 2.49 -9.77 26.46
N ARG A 210 3.24 -10.85 26.70
CA ARG A 210 3.57 -11.31 28.05
C ARG A 210 5.00 -10.90 28.39
N TYR A 211 5.18 -10.39 29.60
CA TYR A 211 6.48 -10.10 30.19
C TYR A 211 6.49 -10.62 31.63
N HIS A 212 7.41 -11.54 31.95
CA HIS A 212 7.48 -12.23 33.27
C HIS A 212 6.11 -12.70 33.81
N ASP A 213 5.38 -13.46 32.99
CA ASP A 213 4.03 -13.99 33.25
C ASP A 213 2.89 -12.98 33.43
N GLN A 214 3.17 -11.68 33.34
CA GLN A 214 2.14 -10.65 33.31
C GLN A 214 1.80 -10.26 31.88
N ARG A 215 0.51 -10.18 31.57
CA ARG A 215 0.03 -9.67 30.29
C ARG A 215 0.01 -8.14 30.34
N ALA A 216 0.75 -7.51 29.46
CA ALA A 216 0.76 -6.06 29.27
C ALA A 216 0.19 -5.72 27.88
N VAL A 217 -0.49 -4.57 27.79
CA VAL A 217 -0.94 -4.02 26.51
C VAL A 217 0.13 -3.04 26.03
N HIS A 218 0.63 -3.27 24.84
CA HIS A 218 1.64 -2.45 24.19
C HIS A 218 1.00 -1.66 23.05
N SER A 219 1.56 -0.50 22.76
CA SER A 219 1.18 0.34 21.62
C SER A 219 2.44 0.79 20.88
N ILE A 220 2.43 0.63 19.56
CA ILE A 220 3.39 1.27 18.65
C ILE A 220 2.62 2.33 17.86
N ALA A 221 2.88 3.59 18.16
CA ALA A 221 2.20 4.73 17.57
C ALA A 221 3.08 5.38 16.50
N LEU A 222 2.59 5.42 15.27
CA LEU A 222 3.16 6.21 14.18
C LEU A 222 2.62 7.63 14.31
N VAL A 223 3.50 8.60 14.51
CA VAL A 223 3.18 10.02 14.71
C VAL A 223 3.51 10.79 13.44
N MET A 224 2.60 11.65 13.03
CA MET A 224 2.70 12.50 11.84
C MET A 224 1.98 13.81 12.07
N ASN A 225 2.19 14.79 11.19
CA ASN A 225 1.34 15.97 11.13
C ASN A 225 -0.14 15.59 10.83
N GLU A 226 -1.11 16.24 11.48
CA GLU A 226 -2.54 15.93 11.29
C GLU A 226 -3.02 16.03 9.83
N ASN A 227 -2.40 16.91 9.03
CA ASN A 227 -2.72 17.10 7.62
C ASN A 227 -2.33 15.87 6.77
N ARG A 228 -1.47 15.00 7.29
CA ARG A 228 -1.01 13.77 6.63
C ARG A 228 -1.92 12.57 6.89
N LEU A 229 -2.98 12.68 7.70
CA LEU A 229 -3.91 11.57 7.93
C LEU A 229 -4.55 11.03 6.64
N GLY A 230 -4.92 11.92 5.70
CA GLY A 230 -5.45 11.51 4.39
C GLY A 230 -4.47 10.68 3.56
N TRP A 231 -3.18 11.03 3.62
CA TRP A 231 -2.11 10.23 3.03
C TRP A 231 -1.95 8.89 3.77
N PHE A 232 -1.99 8.90 5.10
CA PHE A 232 -1.86 7.69 5.90
C PHE A 232 -2.93 6.65 5.58
N PHE A 233 -4.20 7.06 5.44
CA PHE A 233 -5.28 6.14 5.08
C PHE A 233 -5.04 5.39 3.77
N LYS A 234 -4.36 6.00 2.80
CA LYS A 234 -4.00 5.32 1.54
C LYS A 234 -2.94 4.25 1.77
N ILE A 235 -1.93 4.51 2.60
CA ILE A 235 -0.80 3.59 2.84
C ILE A 235 -1.05 2.62 4.01
N GLN A 236 -2.10 2.84 4.81
CA GLN A 236 -2.46 2.03 5.97
C GLN A 236 -2.51 0.52 5.69
N PRO A 237 -3.03 0.03 4.54
CA PRO A 237 -3.01 -1.40 4.25
C PRO A 237 -1.61 -2.03 4.25
N LEU A 238 -0.59 -1.27 3.82
CA LEU A 238 0.81 -1.73 3.84
C LEU A 238 1.32 -1.87 5.28
N PHE A 239 1.04 -0.88 6.14
CA PHE A 239 1.39 -0.97 7.55
C PHE A 239 0.63 -2.09 8.26
N GLN A 240 -0.63 -2.34 7.92
CA GLN A 240 -1.38 -3.45 8.49
C GLN A 240 -0.72 -4.80 8.17
N LEU A 241 -0.28 -5.01 6.94
CA LEU A 241 0.47 -6.22 6.55
C LEU A 241 1.76 -6.34 7.34
N PHE A 242 2.54 -5.25 7.43
CA PHE A 242 3.78 -5.21 8.20
C PHE A 242 3.56 -5.53 9.68
N PHE A 243 2.64 -4.84 10.37
CA PHE A 243 2.42 -5.02 11.81
C PHE A 243 1.84 -6.40 12.14
N ASN A 244 1.02 -6.99 11.26
CA ASN A 244 0.53 -8.35 11.43
C ASN A 244 1.67 -9.39 11.50
N ASP A 245 2.72 -9.22 10.70
CA ASP A 245 3.89 -10.11 10.72
C ASP A 245 4.91 -9.71 11.80
N PHE A 246 5.16 -8.40 11.95
CA PHE A 246 6.14 -7.84 12.87
C PHE A 246 5.75 -8.08 14.34
N VAL A 247 4.49 -7.87 14.73
CA VAL A 247 4.06 -8.03 16.12
C VAL A 247 4.23 -9.48 16.60
N VAL A 248 4.09 -10.47 15.72
CA VAL A 248 4.33 -11.88 16.10
C VAL A 248 5.77 -12.09 16.55
N LYS A 249 6.74 -11.55 15.80
CA LYS A 249 8.16 -11.59 16.18
C LYS A 249 8.41 -10.75 17.43
N LEU A 250 7.81 -9.56 17.49
CA LEU A 250 7.98 -8.64 18.62
C LEU A 250 7.50 -9.23 19.95
N LYS A 251 6.36 -9.95 19.96
CA LYS A 251 5.89 -10.66 21.16
C LYS A 251 6.90 -11.69 21.67
N ALA A 252 7.59 -12.39 20.77
CA ALA A 252 8.65 -13.32 21.15
C ALA A 252 9.91 -12.59 21.64
N SER A 253 10.30 -11.52 20.96
CA SER A 253 11.42 -10.66 21.36
C SER A 253 11.25 -10.06 22.75
N ILE A 254 10.07 -9.52 23.06
CA ILE A 254 9.73 -8.97 24.39
C ILE A 254 9.91 -10.03 25.50
N LEU A 255 9.65 -11.29 25.19
CA LEU A 255 9.73 -12.39 26.15
C LEU A 255 11.16 -12.91 26.36
N MET A 256 11.96 -12.96 25.29
CA MET A 256 13.22 -13.71 25.29
C MET A 256 14.48 -12.84 25.30
N GLU A 257 14.42 -11.63 24.74
CA GLU A 257 15.61 -10.87 24.38
C GLU A 257 15.91 -9.75 25.37
N SER A 258 17.17 -9.33 25.39
CA SER A 258 17.58 -8.15 26.15
C SER A 258 16.95 -6.88 25.56
N ARG A 259 16.90 -5.81 26.35
CA ARG A 259 16.36 -4.51 25.90
C ARG A 259 17.09 -3.98 24.66
N GLU A 260 18.41 -4.16 24.60
CA GLU A 260 19.25 -3.68 23.50
C GLU A 260 18.99 -4.46 22.20
N GLU A 261 18.93 -5.80 22.26
CA GLU A 261 18.59 -6.65 21.11
C GLU A 261 17.17 -6.39 20.59
N LEU A 262 16.21 -6.25 21.51
CA LEU A 262 14.82 -5.91 21.20
C LEU A 262 14.75 -4.59 20.43
N LEU A 263 15.34 -3.52 20.98
CA LEU A 263 15.31 -2.19 20.36
C LEU A 263 16.08 -2.18 19.02
N THR A 264 17.21 -2.87 18.91
CA THR A 264 17.97 -3.01 17.66
C THR A 264 17.10 -3.63 16.56
N ARG A 265 16.38 -4.71 16.87
CA ARG A 265 15.48 -5.37 15.91
C ARG A 265 14.29 -4.51 15.53
N MET A 266 13.66 -3.84 16.51
CA MET A 266 12.57 -2.90 16.25
C MET A 266 13.04 -1.79 15.30
N THR A 267 14.22 -1.22 15.57
CA THR A 267 14.82 -0.16 14.74
C THR A 267 15.08 -0.66 13.32
N SER A 268 15.66 -1.85 13.15
CA SER A 268 15.91 -2.44 11.82
C SER A 268 14.63 -2.63 11.01
N GLU A 269 13.57 -3.17 11.62
CA GLU A 269 12.28 -3.40 10.95
C GLU A 269 11.59 -2.06 10.62
N PHE A 270 11.67 -1.05 11.50
CA PHE A 270 11.14 0.29 11.23
C PHE A 270 11.89 1.00 10.10
N VAL A 271 13.21 0.96 10.09
CA VAL A 271 14.02 1.53 9.00
C VAL A 271 13.66 0.88 7.66
N GLN A 272 13.49 -0.45 7.63
CA GLN A 272 13.09 -1.17 6.42
C GLN A 272 11.72 -0.74 5.91
N ILE A 273 10.70 -0.70 6.77
CA ILE A 273 9.34 -0.34 6.32
C ILE A 273 9.24 1.14 5.94
N LEU A 274 9.88 2.04 6.69
CA LEU A 274 9.88 3.46 6.36
C LEU A 274 10.65 3.74 5.07
N ARG A 275 11.73 3.02 4.79
CA ARG A 275 12.39 3.06 3.47
C ARG A 275 11.43 2.68 2.34
N VAL A 276 10.55 1.69 2.55
CA VAL A 276 9.51 1.34 1.56
C VAL A 276 8.54 2.50 1.36
N VAL A 277 8.07 3.09 2.45
CA VAL A 277 7.09 4.19 2.44
C VAL A 277 7.66 5.44 1.78
N SER A 278 8.90 5.85 2.10
CA SER A 278 9.56 7.00 1.47
C SER A 278 9.65 6.85 -0.05
N GLU A 279 9.88 5.63 -0.53
CA GLU A 279 9.93 5.35 -1.98
C GLU A 279 8.54 5.39 -2.62
N LEU A 280 7.49 4.95 -1.92
CA LEU A 280 6.12 5.01 -2.44
C LEU A 280 5.59 6.44 -2.52
N GLU A 281 6.00 7.34 -1.64
CA GLU A 281 5.65 8.76 -1.75
C GLU A 281 6.14 9.39 -3.05
N ARG A 282 7.26 8.90 -3.60
CA ARG A 282 7.89 9.47 -4.80
C ARG A 282 7.61 8.69 -6.07
N TYR A 283 7.47 7.37 -5.96
CA TYR A 283 7.47 6.45 -7.09
C TYR A 283 6.31 5.45 -7.07
N SER A 284 5.29 5.65 -6.22
CA SER A 284 4.06 4.89 -6.36
C SER A 284 3.33 5.24 -7.66
N LEU A 285 2.46 4.35 -8.13
CA LEU A 285 1.61 4.61 -9.28
C LEU A 285 0.65 5.79 -9.07
N ASP A 286 0.31 6.11 -7.81
CA ASP A 286 -0.49 7.28 -7.45
C ASP A 286 0.32 8.59 -7.50
N ALA A 287 1.65 8.51 -7.32
CA ALA A 287 2.53 9.67 -7.26
C ALA A 287 3.06 10.10 -8.64
N VAL A 288 3.05 9.20 -9.63
CA VAL A 288 3.62 9.44 -10.96
C VAL A 288 2.55 9.61 -12.03
N PRO A 289 2.78 10.45 -13.05
CA PRO A 289 1.86 10.57 -14.17
C PRO A 289 1.79 9.25 -14.94
N PHE A 290 0.60 8.92 -15.39
CA PHE A 290 0.28 7.60 -15.93
C PHE A 290 -0.56 7.72 -17.19
N ASN A 291 -0.06 7.18 -18.31
CA ASN A 291 -0.74 7.19 -19.60
C ASN A 291 -0.68 5.81 -20.26
N ILE A 292 -1.76 5.42 -20.93
CA ILE A 292 -1.86 4.17 -21.68
C ILE A 292 -0.86 4.10 -22.85
N SER A 293 -0.42 5.23 -23.38
CA SER A 293 0.64 5.33 -24.41
C SER A 293 1.94 4.65 -23.98
N ASP A 294 2.24 4.66 -22.68
CA ASP A 294 3.50 4.14 -22.13
C ASP A 294 3.46 2.63 -21.85
N THR A 295 2.46 1.92 -22.40
CA THR A 295 2.18 0.52 -22.06
C THR A 295 2.15 -0.38 -23.29
N HIS A 296 2.12 -1.69 -23.08
CA HIS A 296 1.86 -2.63 -24.16
C HIS A 296 0.42 -2.55 -24.69
N PHE A 297 -0.51 -1.90 -23.97
CA PHE A 297 -1.87 -1.66 -24.48
C PHE A 297 -1.95 -0.58 -25.55
N ALA A 298 -0.88 0.20 -25.79
CA ALA A 298 -0.81 1.10 -26.95
C ALA A 298 -0.33 0.39 -28.23
N GLU A 299 0.16 -0.85 -28.12
CA GLU A 299 0.71 -1.59 -29.27
C GLU A 299 -0.40 -2.12 -30.20
N VAL A 300 0.02 -2.49 -31.42
CA VAL A 300 -0.82 -3.12 -32.44
C VAL A 300 -0.83 -4.62 -32.24
N LYS A 301 -1.99 -5.27 -32.44
CA LYS A 301 -2.15 -6.73 -32.35
C LYS A 301 -1.73 -7.30 -30.99
N VAL A 302 -2.18 -6.66 -29.92
CA VAL A 302 -1.90 -7.05 -28.53
C VAL A 302 -2.33 -8.50 -28.26
N GLN A 303 -3.38 -8.99 -28.94
CA GLN A 303 -3.83 -10.38 -28.81
C GLN A 303 -2.79 -11.43 -29.25
N GLU A 304 -1.87 -11.09 -30.15
CA GLU A 304 -0.81 -12.00 -30.61
C GLU A 304 0.31 -12.15 -29.56
N ASN A 305 0.37 -11.24 -28.57
CA ASN A 305 1.37 -11.23 -27.52
C ASN A 305 1.04 -12.26 -26.41
N LYS A 306 1.46 -13.50 -26.62
CA LYS A 306 1.33 -14.60 -25.64
C LYS A 306 2.05 -14.32 -24.32
N PHE A 307 3.12 -13.52 -24.32
CA PHE A 307 3.81 -13.15 -23.09
C PHE A 307 2.93 -12.24 -22.23
N LEU A 308 2.39 -11.17 -22.82
CA LEU A 308 1.49 -10.25 -22.14
C LEU A 308 0.23 -10.94 -21.59
N TYR A 309 -0.36 -11.84 -22.38
CA TYR A 309 -1.47 -12.68 -21.93
C TYR A 309 -1.13 -13.45 -20.63
N ARG A 310 0.05 -14.10 -20.58
CA ARG A 310 0.52 -14.82 -19.39
C ARG A 310 0.78 -13.88 -18.21
N CYS A 311 1.34 -12.69 -18.47
CA CYS A 311 1.60 -11.67 -17.46
C CYS A 311 0.29 -11.23 -16.78
N ILE A 312 -0.70 -10.76 -17.56
CA ILE A 312 -1.98 -10.26 -17.03
C ILE A 312 -2.70 -11.36 -16.25
N THR A 313 -2.77 -12.55 -16.82
CA THR A 313 -3.51 -13.66 -16.20
C THR A 313 -2.88 -14.06 -14.86
N THR A 314 -1.54 -14.17 -14.81
CA THR A 314 -0.85 -14.53 -13.57
C THR A 314 -0.90 -13.40 -12.54
N HIS A 315 -0.78 -12.16 -12.97
CA HIS A 315 -0.92 -10.98 -12.12
C HIS A 315 -2.28 -10.95 -11.42
N LEU A 316 -3.39 -11.17 -12.14
CA LEU A 316 -4.74 -11.21 -11.57
C LEU A 316 -4.91 -12.37 -10.57
N ARG A 317 -4.42 -13.57 -10.89
CA ARG A 317 -4.45 -14.73 -9.97
C ARG A 317 -3.66 -14.49 -8.68
N CYS A 318 -2.61 -13.69 -8.76
CA CYS A 318 -1.76 -13.32 -7.64
C CYS A 318 -2.25 -12.07 -6.89
N GLN A 319 -3.50 -11.63 -7.06
CA GLN A 319 -4.03 -10.39 -6.44
C GLN A 319 -3.13 -9.16 -6.69
N GLY A 320 -2.45 -9.15 -7.83
CA GLY A 320 -1.49 -8.13 -8.22
C GLY A 320 -0.11 -8.24 -7.58
N TYR A 321 0.15 -9.15 -6.62
CA TYR A 321 1.47 -9.40 -6.03
C TYR A 321 2.45 -9.89 -7.10
N THR A 322 3.14 -8.94 -7.74
CA THR A 322 3.89 -9.13 -8.96
C THR A 322 5.23 -8.40 -8.90
N ILE A 323 6.27 -9.14 -9.25
CA ILE A 323 7.65 -8.68 -9.24
C ILE A 323 8.14 -8.72 -10.68
N VAL A 324 8.38 -7.55 -11.26
CA VAL A 324 8.87 -7.42 -12.63
C VAL A 324 10.38 -7.26 -12.60
N VAL A 325 11.10 -8.23 -13.16
CA VAL A 325 12.56 -8.25 -13.21
C VAL A 325 13.07 -8.08 -14.63
N GLY A 326 14.23 -7.44 -14.78
CA GLY A 326 14.90 -7.24 -16.06
C GLY A 326 16.18 -6.40 -15.93
N LYS A 327 16.83 -6.12 -17.06
CA LYS A 327 18.08 -5.37 -17.14
C LYS A 327 17.90 -3.87 -17.38
N SER A 328 16.74 -3.46 -17.89
CA SER A 328 16.42 -2.07 -18.24
C SER A 328 15.23 -1.56 -17.44
N THR A 329 15.39 -0.39 -16.84
CA THR A 329 14.30 0.34 -16.14
C THR A 329 13.14 0.64 -17.08
N LYS A 330 13.41 0.95 -18.36
CA LYS A 330 12.40 1.25 -19.38
C LYS A 330 11.47 0.06 -19.65
N SER A 331 12.03 -1.15 -19.87
CA SER A 331 11.23 -2.35 -20.14
C SER A 331 10.43 -2.79 -18.90
N ILE A 332 11.04 -2.72 -17.72
CA ILE A 332 10.37 -3.01 -16.45
C ILE A 332 9.21 -2.05 -16.21
N ASN A 333 9.44 -0.73 -16.33
CA ASN A 333 8.41 0.27 -16.13
C ASN A 333 7.30 0.17 -17.17
N LYS A 334 7.60 -0.17 -18.43
CA LYS A 334 6.57 -0.42 -19.45
C LYS A 334 5.64 -1.56 -19.03
N MET A 335 6.19 -2.66 -18.51
CA MET A 335 5.41 -3.79 -18.01
C MET A 335 4.63 -3.44 -16.73
N ILE A 336 5.24 -2.76 -15.76
CA ILE A 336 4.55 -2.28 -14.55
C ILE A 336 3.38 -1.38 -14.92
N LYS A 337 3.60 -0.41 -15.81
CA LYS A 337 2.53 0.46 -16.27
C LYS A 337 1.45 -0.30 -17.03
N THR A 338 1.80 -1.34 -17.78
CA THR A 338 0.80 -2.20 -18.42
C THR A 338 -0.06 -2.94 -17.39
N LEU A 339 0.56 -3.52 -16.35
CA LEU A 339 -0.14 -4.29 -15.32
C LEU A 339 -0.95 -3.40 -14.37
N ALA A 340 -0.53 -2.15 -14.17
CA ALA A 340 -1.25 -1.16 -13.40
C ALA A 340 -2.68 -0.91 -13.92
N PHE A 341 -2.90 -0.97 -15.24
CA PHE A 341 -4.23 -0.87 -15.84
C PHE A 341 -5.15 -2.05 -15.49
N VAL A 342 -4.59 -3.22 -15.18
CA VAL A 342 -5.31 -4.40 -14.68
C VAL A 342 -5.13 -4.59 -13.16
N THR A 343 -4.70 -3.55 -12.46
CA THR A 343 -4.64 -3.45 -10.99
C THR A 343 -5.71 -2.47 -10.52
N TYR A 344 -6.49 -2.82 -9.50
CA TYR A 344 -7.47 -1.89 -8.91
C TYR A 344 -6.77 -0.65 -8.31
N ARG A 345 -7.36 0.54 -8.53
CA ARG A 345 -6.72 1.83 -8.19
C ARG A 345 -6.45 2.02 -6.69
N ASP A 346 -7.25 1.43 -5.81
CA ASP A 346 -7.02 1.43 -4.36
C ASP A 346 -5.70 0.76 -3.94
N ARG A 347 -5.07 -0.01 -4.86
CA ARG A 347 -3.80 -0.72 -4.62
C ARG A 347 -2.58 -0.02 -5.24
N TRP A 348 -2.80 1.11 -5.93
CA TRP A 348 -1.74 1.85 -6.62
C TRP A 348 -0.73 2.47 -5.64
N CYS A 349 -1.20 2.90 -4.47
CA CYS A 349 -0.36 3.37 -3.36
C CYS A 349 0.66 2.34 -2.86
N MET A 350 0.43 1.03 -3.10
CA MET A 350 1.34 -0.07 -2.76
C MET A 350 2.05 -0.66 -3.98
N SER A 351 2.05 0.08 -5.09
CA SER A 351 2.62 -0.34 -6.36
C SER A 351 3.64 0.69 -6.83
N LYS A 352 4.85 0.26 -7.19
CA LYS A 352 6.01 1.13 -7.39
C LYS A 352 6.63 0.95 -8.78
N VAL A 353 6.89 2.07 -9.46
CA VAL A 353 7.76 2.13 -10.65
C VAL A 353 9.22 2.36 -10.25
N LEU A 354 10.15 1.98 -11.11
CA LEU A 354 11.56 2.32 -10.93
C LEU A 354 11.82 3.80 -11.31
N PRO A 355 12.70 4.51 -10.60
CA PRO A 355 13.10 5.87 -10.98
C PRO A 355 13.70 5.90 -12.39
N THR A 356 13.26 6.87 -13.21
CA THR A 356 13.74 7.05 -14.60
C THR A 356 14.78 8.15 -14.76
N ASN A 357 14.97 9.01 -13.75
CA ASN A 357 15.76 10.23 -13.84
C ASN A 357 17.22 10.04 -13.40
N VAL A 358 17.84 8.92 -13.73
CA VAL A 358 19.27 8.70 -13.44
C VAL A 358 20.00 8.75 -14.77
N ASP A 359 20.92 9.69 -14.93
CA ASP A 359 21.81 9.75 -16.10
C ASP A 359 22.49 8.38 -16.31
N GLU A 360 22.54 7.90 -17.55
CA GLU A 360 22.99 6.53 -17.90
C GLU A 360 24.40 6.20 -17.36
N ALA A 361 25.23 7.21 -17.07
CA ALA A 361 26.56 7.06 -16.46
C ALA A 361 26.51 6.77 -14.94
N ASN A 362 25.50 7.28 -14.21
CA ASN A 362 25.29 7.07 -12.77
C ASN A 362 24.19 6.04 -12.45
N GLU A 363 23.53 5.49 -13.46
CA GLU A 363 22.49 4.45 -13.33
C GLU A 363 22.97 3.29 -12.45
N THR A 364 24.20 2.84 -12.59
CA THR A 364 24.60 1.55 -12.02
C THR A 364 24.82 1.60 -10.50
N GLU A 365 25.36 2.67 -9.93
CA GLU A 365 25.58 2.78 -8.47
C GLU A 365 24.34 3.28 -7.70
N LEU A 366 23.63 4.27 -8.25
CA LEU A 366 22.48 4.87 -7.57
C LEU A 366 21.26 3.93 -7.56
N ILE A 367 21.08 3.15 -8.62
CA ILE A 367 20.00 2.16 -8.70
C ILE A 367 20.31 0.95 -7.84
N SER A 368 21.58 0.52 -7.76
CA SER A 368 21.98 -0.64 -6.95
C SER A 368 21.79 -0.40 -5.45
N SER A 369 22.01 0.84 -4.97
CA SER A 369 21.79 1.19 -3.57
C SER A 369 20.31 1.35 -3.21
N ARG A 370 19.46 1.78 -4.16
CA ARG A 370 18.02 2.06 -3.93
C ARG A 370 17.10 0.87 -4.15
N GLN A 371 17.53 -0.17 -4.86
CA GLN A 371 16.70 -1.32 -5.12
C GLN A 371 16.63 -2.28 -3.94
N PHE A 372 15.40 -2.54 -3.51
CA PHE A 372 15.07 -3.60 -2.60
C PHE A 372 13.77 -4.24 -3.06
N TYR A 373 13.62 -5.50 -2.71
CA TYR A 373 12.34 -6.18 -2.77
C TYR A 373 11.61 -5.96 -1.45
N SER A 374 10.29 -5.75 -1.52
CA SER A 374 9.43 -5.75 -0.33
C SER A 374 8.27 -6.72 -0.51
N PRO A 375 8.04 -7.66 0.43
CA PRO A 375 6.95 -8.63 0.32
C PRO A 375 5.56 -8.01 0.50
N TYR A 376 5.49 -6.76 0.96
CA TYR A 376 4.24 -6.05 1.24
C TYR A 376 3.74 -5.23 0.04
N LEU A 377 4.57 -5.03 -0.98
CA LEU A 377 4.17 -4.33 -2.20
C LEU A 377 3.35 -5.24 -3.12
N VAL A 378 2.37 -4.64 -3.78
CA VAL A 378 1.52 -5.32 -4.76
C VAL A 378 2.29 -5.46 -6.06
N LEU A 379 2.59 -4.37 -6.74
CA LEU A 379 3.33 -4.41 -8.00
C LEU A 379 4.65 -3.66 -7.86
N GLN A 380 5.78 -4.30 -8.16
CA GLN A 380 7.10 -3.68 -8.02
C GLN A 380 8.08 -4.10 -9.11
N GLY A 381 8.99 -3.19 -9.46
CA GLY A 381 10.11 -3.46 -10.36
C GLY A 381 11.40 -3.72 -9.61
N CYS A 382 12.19 -4.69 -10.07
CA CYS A 382 13.55 -4.92 -9.59
C CYS A 382 14.49 -5.06 -10.81
N CYS A 383 15.34 -4.07 -11.06
CA CYS A 383 16.28 -4.06 -12.18
C CYS A 383 17.64 -4.64 -11.74
N ARG A 384 18.08 -5.73 -12.38
CA ARG A 384 19.35 -6.44 -12.06
C ARG A 384 19.44 -6.99 -10.63
N LEU A 385 18.33 -7.11 -9.91
CA LEU A 385 18.31 -7.74 -8.59
C LEU A 385 18.41 -9.27 -8.71
N ASN A 386 19.21 -9.90 -7.85
CA ASN A 386 19.33 -11.35 -7.83
C ASN A 386 18.01 -12.00 -7.38
N LEU A 387 17.50 -12.93 -8.19
CA LEU A 387 16.27 -13.66 -7.88
C LEU A 387 16.35 -14.34 -6.51
N SER A 388 17.50 -14.93 -6.12
CA SER A 388 17.65 -15.56 -4.81
C SER A 388 17.40 -14.61 -3.63
N THR A 389 17.76 -13.33 -3.76
CA THR A 389 17.47 -12.30 -2.76
C THR A 389 15.97 -12.07 -2.64
N ILE A 390 15.26 -11.94 -3.76
CA ILE A 390 13.80 -11.81 -3.79
C ILE A 390 13.15 -13.02 -3.11
N LEU A 391 13.57 -14.22 -3.49
CA LEU A 391 12.99 -15.48 -2.97
C LEU A 391 13.21 -15.68 -1.48
N SER A 392 14.30 -15.13 -0.92
CA SER A 392 14.57 -15.23 0.52
C SER A 392 13.52 -14.54 1.38
N GLN A 393 12.78 -13.56 0.82
CA GLN A 393 11.77 -12.76 1.51
C GLN A 393 10.36 -12.97 0.96
N ALA A 394 10.20 -13.53 -0.24
CA ALA A 394 8.89 -13.66 -0.88
C ALA A 394 7.90 -14.59 -0.15
N TYR A 395 8.38 -15.38 0.81
CA TYR A 395 7.55 -16.15 1.74
C TYR A 395 6.61 -15.30 2.60
N TYR A 396 6.96 -14.02 2.82
CA TYR A 396 6.14 -13.12 3.64
C TYR A 396 4.98 -12.49 2.86
N CYS A 397 4.92 -12.65 1.53
CA CYS A 397 3.76 -12.20 0.77
C CYS A 397 2.48 -12.80 1.33
N ASN A 398 1.46 -11.97 1.55
CA ASN A 398 0.21 -12.41 2.16
C ASN A 398 -0.60 -13.37 1.25
N TRP A 399 -0.36 -13.27 -0.05
CA TRP A 399 -0.96 -14.08 -1.10
C TRP A 399 0.14 -14.70 -1.99
N PRO A 400 -0.15 -15.77 -2.75
CA PRO A 400 0.70 -16.20 -3.85
C PRO A 400 1.15 -15.04 -4.75
N PHE A 401 2.41 -14.99 -5.11
CA PHE A 401 3.00 -13.91 -5.91
C PHE A 401 3.50 -14.45 -7.24
N CYS A 402 3.79 -13.56 -8.19
CA CYS A 402 4.42 -13.93 -9.45
C CYS A 402 5.67 -13.10 -9.76
N VAL A 403 6.56 -13.72 -10.51
CA VAL A 403 7.79 -13.11 -11.02
C VAL A 403 7.71 -13.11 -12.54
N ILE A 404 7.85 -11.93 -13.12
CA ILE A 404 7.84 -11.71 -14.57
C ILE A 404 9.23 -11.25 -14.97
N ASP A 405 9.93 -12.08 -15.76
CA ASP A 405 11.19 -11.69 -16.36
C ASP A 405 10.91 -11.13 -17.77
N VAL A 406 11.09 -9.81 -17.92
CA VAL A 406 10.81 -9.14 -19.21
C VAL A 406 11.88 -9.41 -20.26
N ASP A 407 13.09 -9.79 -19.85
CA ASP A 407 14.20 -10.08 -20.77
C ASP A 407 14.10 -11.52 -21.28
N ALA A 408 13.82 -12.48 -20.38
CA ALA A 408 13.63 -13.89 -20.72
C ALA A 408 12.20 -14.20 -21.24
N GLN A 409 11.27 -13.26 -21.10
CA GLN A 409 9.84 -13.43 -21.40
C GLN A 409 9.20 -14.63 -20.68
N THR A 410 9.61 -14.85 -19.43
CA THR A 410 9.11 -15.92 -18.56
C THR A 410 8.16 -15.35 -17.51
N VAL A 411 7.17 -16.15 -17.15
CA VAL A 411 6.18 -15.82 -16.13
C VAL A 411 6.05 -17.00 -15.19
N CYS A 412 6.45 -16.80 -13.95
CA CYS A 412 6.47 -17.81 -12.92
C CYS A 412 5.54 -17.37 -11.78
N SER A 413 4.65 -18.25 -11.32
CA SER A 413 3.89 -18.02 -10.09
C SER A 413 4.47 -18.86 -8.95
N SER A 414 4.32 -18.35 -7.73
CA SER A 414 4.51 -19.16 -6.53
C SER A 414 3.50 -20.32 -6.49
N LEU A 415 3.56 -21.08 -5.41
CA LEU A 415 2.67 -22.21 -5.21
C LEU A 415 1.20 -21.78 -5.05
N PRO A 416 0.23 -22.69 -5.32
CA PRO A 416 -1.18 -22.44 -5.04
C PRO A 416 -1.40 -21.99 -3.59
N TRP A 417 -2.49 -21.25 -3.37
CA TRP A 417 -2.79 -20.58 -2.10
C TRP A 417 -2.56 -21.45 -0.85
N GLU A 418 -3.09 -22.67 -0.80
CA GLU A 418 -2.96 -23.56 0.37
C GLU A 418 -1.49 -23.82 0.75
N LYS A 419 -0.68 -24.21 -0.23
CA LYS A 419 0.74 -24.50 -0.06
C LYS A 419 1.54 -23.25 0.27
N HIS A 420 1.17 -22.10 -0.30
CA HIS A 420 1.77 -20.82 0.04
C HIS A 420 1.52 -20.46 1.51
N GLN A 421 0.30 -20.66 2.01
CA GLN A 421 -0.03 -20.43 3.42
C GLN A 421 0.73 -21.38 4.35
N GLU A 422 0.84 -22.67 4.00
CA GLU A 422 1.64 -23.64 4.76
C GLU A 422 3.10 -23.19 4.88
N ILE A 423 3.70 -22.75 3.77
CA ILE A 423 5.08 -22.25 3.75
C ILE A 423 5.22 -20.99 4.59
N ARG A 424 4.29 -20.04 4.48
CA ARG A 424 4.32 -18.81 5.29
C ARG A 424 4.22 -19.12 6.78
N GLN A 425 3.42 -20.11 7.18
CA GLN A 425 3.37 -20.59 8.56
C GLN A 425 4.68 -21.27 8.99
N GLN A 426 5.32 -22.05 8.10
CA GLN A 426 6.63 -22.65 8.36
C GLN A 426 7.72 -21.59 8.57
N VAL A 427 7.77 -20.56 7.71
CA VAL A 427 8.73 -19.46 7.84
C VAL A 427 8.49 -18.66 9.12
N ARG A 428 7.24 -18.33 9.45
CA ARG A 428 6.91 -17.67 10.73
C ARG A 428 7.39 -18.50 11.93
N ARG A 429 7.12 -19.81 11.94
CA ARG A 429 7.60 -20.70 13.02
C ARG A 429 9.12 -20.73 13.11
N ARG A 430 9.79 -20.79 11.97
CA ARG A 430 11.25 -20.76 11.87
C ARG A 430 11.82 -19.46 12.44
N ASP A 431 11.24 -18.31 12.14
CA ASP A 431 11.71 -17.01 12.67
C ASP A 431 11.53 -16.92 14.18
N LEU A 432 10.40 -17.41 14.69
CA LEU A 432 10.18 -17.53 16.13
C LEU A 432 11.20 -18.46 16.77
N GLN A 433 11.52 -19.60 16.14
CA GLN A 433 12.55 -20.50 16.63
C GLN A 433 13.92 -19.82 16.71
N LYS A 434 14.26 -18.89 15.81
CA LYS A 434 15.53 -18.14 15.93
C LYS A 434 15.59 -17.27 17.17
N ILE A 435 14.45 -16.72 17.59
CA ILE A 435 14.34 -15.89 18.80
C ILE A 435 14.39 -16.77 20.06
N PHE A 436 13.65 -17.88 20.06
CA PHE A 436 13.60 -18.79 21.21
C PHE A 436 14.84 -19.67 21.37
N LEU A 437 15.48 -20.04 20.26
CA LEU A 437 16.57 -21.03 20.18
C LEU A 437 17.61 -20.57 19.14
N PRO A 438 18.43 -19.54 19.43
CA PRO A 438 19.37 -18.95 18.47
C PRO A 438 20.37 -19.96 17.87
N ASP A 439 20.77 -20.96 18.67
CA ASP A 439 21.77 -21.96 18.29
C ASP A 439 21.21 -23.16 17.50
N SER A 440 19.90 -23.22 17.29
CA SER A 440 19.27 -24.36 16.61
C SER A 440 19.53 -24.34 15.10
N PRO A 441 19.84 -25.49 14.47
CA PRO A 441 19.97 -25.56 13.02
C PRO A 441 18.65 -25.20 12.34
N ILE A 442 18.71 -24.24 11.42
CA ILE A 442 17.54 -23.72 10.71
C ILE A 442 17.41 -24.43 9.36
N ALA A 443 16.31 -25.14 9.16
CA ALA A 443 16.01 -25.73 7.86
C ALA A 443 15.77 -24.62 6.81
N SER A 444 16.42 -24.74 5.65
CA SER A 444 16.15 -23.88 4.50
C SER A 444 14.78 -24.22 3.92
N VAL A 445 13.89 -23.23 3.85
CA VAL A 445 12.63 -23.37 3.09
C VAL A 445 12.92 -23.02 1.63
N LYS A 446 12.33 -23.75 0.68
CA LYS A 446 12.49 -23.51 -0.76
C LYS A 446 11.14 -23.21 -1.41
N ILE A 447 11.08 -22.16 -2.23
CA ILE A 447 9.93 -21.90 -3.12
C ILE A 447 10.16 -22.66 -4.42
N ASN A 448 9.20 -23.48 -4.79
CA ASN A 448 9.13 -24.03 -6.14
C ASN A 448 8.26 -23.12 -6.99
N PHE A 449 8.78 -22.67 -8.12
CA PHE A 449 7.98 -21.98 -9.13
C PHE A 449 7.28 -22.97 -10.04
N LYS A 450 6.08 -22.58 -10.47
CA LYS A 450 5.44 -23.21 -11.61
C LYS A 450 5.36 -22.17 -12.72
N GLU A 451 5.80 -22.56 -13.92
CA GLU A 451 5.52 -21.76 -15.11
C GLU A 451 4.00 -21.73 -15.35
N HIS A 452 3.53 -20.60 -15.88
CA HIS A 452 2.12 -20.41 -16.13
C HIS A 452 1.56 -21.41 -17.17
N ASP A 453 0.54 -22.19 -16.77
CA ASP A 453 -0.24 -23.03 -17.69
C ASP A 453 -1.27 -22.19 -18.46
N ALA A 454 -1.26 -22.29 -19.78
CA ALA A 454 -2.03 -21.44 -20.72
C ALA A 454 -3.56 -21.68 -20.77
N GLY A 455 -4.17 -22.19 -19.69
CA GLY A 455 -5.55 -22.71 -19.70
C GLY A 455 -6.67 -21.71 -19.44
N ASP A 456 -6.40 -20.40 -19.35
CA ASP A 456 -7.42 -19.38 -19.01
C ASP A 456 -8.22 -18.87 -20.21
N ASN A 457 -9.43 -18.39 -19.95
CA ASN A 457 -10.30 -17.84 -20.99
C ASN A 457 -10.78 -16.40 -20.70
N LEU A 458 -10.48 -15.82 -19.53
CA LEU A 458 -10.90 -14.45 -19.20
C LEU A 458 -10.11 -13.37 -19.97
N VAL A 459 -8.78 -13.53 -20.10
CA VAL A 459 -7.90 -12.47 -20.62
C VAL A 459 -7.82 -12.47 -22.15
N SER A 460 -7.93 -13.64 -22.79
CA SER A 460 -7.80 -13.74 -24.25
C SER A 460 -8.89 -12.95 -25.01
N PRO A 461 -10.19 -13.05 -24.65
CA PRO A 461 -11.23 -12.22 -25.25
C PRO A 461 -11.03 -10.73 -25.00
N PHE A 462 -10.54 -10.36 -23.81
CA PHE A 462 -10.22 -8.97 -23.47
C PHE A 462 -9.16 -8.40 -24.41
N LEU A 463 -8.02 -9.07 -24.59
CA LEU A 463 -6.96 -8.61 -25.49
C LEU A 463 -7.41 -8.56 -26.96
N LYS A 464 -8.21 -9.56 -27.39
CA LYS A 464 -8.82 -9.57 -28.73
C LYS A 464 -9.74 -8.38 -28.95
N GLN A 465 -10.54 -8.01 -27.95
CA GLN A 465 -11.45 -6.87 -28.04
C GLN A 465 -10.69 -5.53 -28.03
N LEU A 466 -9.61 -5.45 -27.26
CA LEU A 466 -8.75 -4.26 -27.18
C LEU A 466 -8.19 -3.87 -28.56
N ASP A 467 -7.85 -4.85 -29.40
CA ASP A 467 -7.31 -4.62 -30.76
C ASP A 467 -8.32 -3.95 -31.72
N TYR A 468 -9.63 -4.02 -31.45
CA TYR A 468 -10.64 -3.32 -32.26
C TYR A 468 -10.81 -1.85 -31.86
N LEU A 469 -10.22 -1.43 -30.73
CA LEU A 469 -10.35 -0.07 -30.23
C LEU A 469 -9.22 0.83 -30.75
N PRO A 470 -9.46 2.14 -30.93
CA PRO A 470 -8.41 3.08 -31.35
C PRO A 470 -7.17 3.02 -30.45
N TYR A 471 -5.99 3.08 -31.06
CA TYR A 471 -4.70 3.15 -30.38
C TYR A 471 -4.57 4.50 -29.65
N GLU A 472 -3.89 4.53 -28.50
CA GLU A 472 -3.60 5.76 -27.75
C GLU A 472 -4.83 6.61 -27.37
N SER A 473 -5.90 5.95 -26.92
CA SER A 473 -7.15 6.62 -26.59
C SER A 473 -7.61 6.29 -25.17
N ALA A 474 -8.22 7.28 -24.51
CA ALA A 474 -8.99 7.11 -23.28
C ALA A 474 -10.06 5.99 -23.40
N VAL A 475 -10.45 5.62 -24.64
CA VAL A 475 -11.33 4.48 -24.91
C VAL A 475 -10.73 3.15 -24.44
N ARG A 476 -9.43 2.90 -24.68
CA ARG A 476 -8.76 1.66 -24.21
C ARG A 476 -8.65 1.64 -22.69
N GLU A 477 -8.43 2.78 -22.05
CA GLU A 477 -8.45 2.92 -20.59
C GLU A 477 -9.85 2.59 -20.03
N GLY A 478 -10.90 3.21 -20.57
CA GLY A 478 -12.28 2.95 -20.15
C GLY A 478 -12.70 1.50 -20.36
N PHE A 479 -12.28 0.88 -21.47
CA PHE A 479 -12.52 -0.54 -21.73
C PHE A 479 -11.80 -1.46 -20.73
N THR A 480 -10.56 -1.13 -20.36
CA THR A 480 -9.81 -1.88 -19.35
C THR A 480 -10.46 -1.76 -17.96
N LEU A 481 -10.98 -0.58 -17.61
CA LEU A 481 -11.76 -0.41 -16.39
C LEU A 481 -13.04 -1.26 -16.40
N GLN A 482 -13.72 -1.35 -17.55
CA GLN A 482 -14.89 -2.20 -17.71
C GLN A 482 -14.54 -3.69 -17.56
N PHE A 483 -13.37 -4.11 -18.06
CA PHE A 483 -12.86 -5.46 -17.84
C PHE A 483 -12.66 -5.74 -16.35
N LEU A 484 -11.99 -4.87 -15.60
CA LEU A 484 -11.84 -5.00 -14.14
C LEU A 484 -13.20 -5.06 -13.42
N ARG A 485 -14.14 -4.18 -13.79
CA ARG A 485 -15.50 -4.20 -13.23
C ARG A 485 -16.20 -5.53 -13.48
N SER A 486 -16.03 -6.12 -14.67
CA SER A 486 -16.61 -7.43 -14.98
C SER A 486 -16.05 -8.54 -14.10
N LEU A 487 -14.77 -8.48 -13.74
CA LEU A 487 -14.15 -9.44 -12.83
C LEU A 487 -14.65 -9.25 -11.39
N ALA A 488 -14.78 -8.01 -10.93
CA ALA A 488 -15.36 -7.69 -9.62
C ALA A 488 -16.80 -8.19 -9.49
N LEU A 489 -17.62 -8.04 -10.54
CA LEU A 489 -19.00 -8.56 -10.53
C LEU A 489 -19.05 -10.09 -10.48
N ARG A 490 -18.13 -10.79 -11.17
CA ARG A 490 -18.00 -12.25 -11.06
C ARG A 490 -17.57 -12.68 -9.66
N ALA A 491 -16.65 -11.94 -9.04
CA ALA A 491 -16.19 -12.18 -7.67
C ALA A 491 -17.31 -11.98 -6.64
N LEU A 492 -18.11 -10.91 -6.80
CA LEU A 492 -19.28 -10.67 -5.97
C LEU A 492 -20.35 -11.75 -6.15
N ALA A 493 -20.61 -12.20 -7.38
CA ALA A 493 -21.54 -13.30 -7.63
C ALA A 493 -21.07 -14.61 -6.98
N LEU A 494 -19.76 -14.87 -6.99
CA LEU A 494 -19.15 -15.99 -6.29
C LEU A 494 -19.36 -15.90 -4.77
N ASP A 495 -19.18 -14.71 -4.20
CA ASP A 495 -19.38 -14.46 -2.78
C ASP A 495 -20.84 -14.70 -2.34
N ILE A 496 -21.78 -14.04 -3.02
CA ILE A 496 -23.23 -14.14 -2.76
C ILE A 496 -23.72 -15.59 -2.91
N TYR A 497 -23.26 -16.30 -3.95
CA TYR A 497 -23.63 -17.70 -4.14
C TYR A 497 -23.15 -18.56 -2.95
N ALA A 498 -21.88 -18.40 -2.55
CA ALA A 498 -21.32 -19.14 -1.42
C ALA A 498 -22.03 -18.80 -0.09
N GLU A 499 -22.39 -17.55 0.12
CA GLU A 499 -23.16 -17.11 1.30
C GLU A 499 -24.55 -17.76 1.34
N SER A 500 -25.25 -17.78 0.20
CA SER A 500 -26.59 -18.37 0.09
C SER A 500 -26.60 -19.88 0.37
N GLU A 501 -25.65 -20.63 -0.18
CA GLU A 501 -25.55 -22.09 0.02
C GLU A 501 -25.13 -22.46 1.44
N SER A 502 -24.33 -21.60 2.09
CA SER A 502 -23.83 -21.84 3.45
C SER A 502 -24.68 -21.24 4.55
N ASN A 503 -25.86 -20.68 4.25
CA ASN A 503 -26.70 -20.00 5.24
C ASN A 503 -25.91 -18.92 6.01
N ALA A 504 -25.29 -18.01 5.25
CA ALA A 504 -24.38 -16.97 5.76
C ALA A 504 -23.18 -17.53 6.55
N GLY A 505 -22.60 -18.64 6.07
CA GLY A 505 -21.41 -19.27 6.64
C GLY A 505 -21.67 -20.27 7.77
N LYS A 506 -22.92 -20.45 8.22
CA LYS A 506 -23.28 -21.40 9.29
C LYS A 506 -23.15 -22.87 8.86
N GLU A 507 -23.40 -23.16 7.59
CA GLU A 507 -23.48 -24.51 7.04
C GLU A 507 -22.49 -24.69 5.88
N ARG A 508 -21.21 -24.53 6.19
CA ARG A 508 -20.12 -24.58 5.20
C ARG A 508 -20.08 -25.89 4.39
N SER A 509 -20.53 -27.00 4.96
CA SER A 509 -20.60 -28.32 4.32
C SER A 509 -21.54 -28.37 3.11
N ASN A 510 -22.49 -27.45 3.00
CA ASN A 510 -23.46 -27.42 1.91
C ASN A 510 -22.83 -26.93 0.59
N ILE A 511 -21.71 -26.22 0.65
CA ILE A 511 -21.08 -25.66 -0.54
C ILE A 511 -20.46 -26.79 -1.38
N CYS A 512 -21.09 -27.09 -2.52
CA CYS A 512 -20.48 -27.92 -3.55
C CYS A 512 -19.73 -27.07 -4.57
N ILE A 513 -18.38 -27.06 -4.50
CA ILE A 513 -17.52 -26.26 -5.41
C ILE A 513 -17.80 -26.58 -6.89
N LYS A 514 -18.10 -27.83 -7.23
CA LYS A 514 -18.42 -28.23 -8.62
C LYS A 514 -19.70 -27.58 -9.11
N THR A 515 -20.75 -27.57 -8.29
CA THR A 515 -22.04 -26.95 -8.61
C THR A 515 -21.91 -25.44 -8.72
N LEU A 516 -21.24 -24.82 -7.75
CA LEU A 516 -20.93 -23.38 -7.73
C LEU A 516 -20.17 -22.95 -8.99
N ARG A 517 -19.12 -23.67 -9.36
CA ARG A 517 -18.34 -23.38 -10.58
C ARG A 517 -19.19 -23.51 -11.84
N LYS A 518 -20.09 -24.48 -11.90
CA LYS A 518 -20.99 -24.66 -13.03
C LYS A 518 -22.04 -23.54 -13.11
N ALA A 519 -22.61 -23.14 -11.97
CA ALA A 519 -23.63 -22.09 -11.89
C ALA A 519 -23.10 -20.72 -12.34
N LEU A 520 -21.82 -20.44 -12.07
CA LEU A 520 -21.18 -19.16 -12.37
C LEU A 520 -20.34 -19.15 -13.66
N ASP A 521 -20.41 -20.22 -14.46
CA ASP A 521 -19.59 -20.41 -15.67
C ASP A 521 -18.06 -20.29 -15.40
N LEU A 522 -17.62 -20.81 -14.26
CA LEU A 522 -16.22 -20.89 -13.81
C LEU A 522 -15.71 -22.34 -13.92
N THR A 523 -16.05 -23.02 -15.01
CA THR A 523 -15.68 -24.42 -15.24
C THR A 523 -14.17 -24.57 -15.49
N VAL A 524 -13.53 -23.56 -16.07
CA VAL A 524 -12.08 -23.48 -16.24
C VAL A 524 -11.43 -23.19 -14.89
N THR A 525 -10.46 -24.01 -14.48
CA THR A 525 -9.80 -23.88 -13.17
C THR A 525 -9.06 -22.57 -13.04
N GLY A 526 -8.41 -22.11 -14.10
CA GLY A 526 -7.69 -20.85 -14.10
C GLY A 526 -8.57 -19.61 -13.89
N ASP A 527 -9.71 -19.58 -14.58
CA ASP A 527 -10.71 -18.52 -14.44
C ASP A 527 -11.32 -18.51 -13.03
N TYR A 528 -11.66 -19.70 -12.50
CA TYR A 528 -12.13 -19.86 -11.12
C TYR A 528 -11.13 -19.30 -10.10
N LEU A 529 -9.84 -19.65 -10.23
CA LEU A 529 -8.79 -19.16 -9.32
C LEU A 529 -8.58 -17.65 -9.43
N THR A 530 -8.73 -17.09 -10.63
CA THR A 530 -8.66 -15.63 -10.85
C THR A 530 -9.81 -14.91 -10.14
N VAL A 531 -11.04 -15.40 -10.32
CA VAL A 531 -12.23 -14.83 -9.67
C VAL A 531 -12.17 -15.03 -8.15
N LEU A 532 -11.68 -16.18 -7.68
CA LEU A 532 -11.47 -16.45 -6.26
C LEU A 532 -10.45 -15.50 -5.63
N ALA A 533 -9.35 -15.22 -6.33
CA ALA A 533 -8.34 -14.27 -5.88
C ALA A 533 -8.94 -12.87 -5.69
N ILE A 534 -9.77 -12.41 -6.64
CA ILE A 534 -10.45 -11.11 -6.55
C ILE A 534 -11.52 -11.12 -5.45
N ALA A 535 -12.25 -12.22 -5.29
CA ALA A 535 -13.25 -12.34 -4.22
C ALA A 535 -12.60 -12.31 -2.82
N ASP A 536 -11.46 -12.97 -2.64
CA ASP A 536 -10.71 -12.89 -1.38
C ASP A 536 -10.11 -11.50 -1.12
N GLN A 537 -9.72 -10.78 -2.18
CA GLN A 537 -9.31 -9.39 -2.04
C GLN A 537 -10.45 -8.50 -1.53
N MET A 538 -11.70 -8.75 -1.97
CA MET A 538 -12.88 -8.01 -1.51
C MET A 538 -13.34 -8.44 -0.11
N ARG A 539 -13.24 -9.74 0.19
CA ARG A 539 -13.58 -10.33 1.48
C ARG A 539 -12.43 -11.21 1.99
N PRO A 540 -11.54 -10.66 2.83
CA PRO A 540 -10.40 -11.41 3.34
C PRO A 540 -10.82 -12.73 3.99
N THR A 541 -10.02 -13.78 3.80
CA THR A 541 -10.26 -15.17 4.28
C THR A 541 -11.31 -15.96 3.49
N PHE A 542 -11.87 -15.40 2.42
CA PHE A 542 -12.83 -16.12 1.59
C PHE A 542 -12.22 -17.33 0.87
N ALA A 543 -10.98 -17.24 0.41
CA ALA A 543 -10.29 -18.38 -0.18
C ALA A 543 -10.04 -19.50 0.83
N GLU A 544 -9.73 -19.15 2.08
CA GLU A 544 -9.66 -20.11 3.18
C GLU A 544 -11.01 -20.78 3.40
N PHE A 545 -12.09 -20.00 3.43
CA PHE A 545 -13.46 -20.45 3.58
C PHE A 545 -13.94 -21.37 2.44
N LEU A 546 -13.48 -21.20 1.21
CA LEU A 546 -13.86 -22.11 0.12
C LEU A 546 -12.95 -23.33 -0.01
N LEU A 547 -11.63 -23.17 0.19
CA LEU A 547 -10.66 -24.22 -0.12
C LEU A 547 -10.44 -25.20 1.04
N LYS A 548 -10.36 -24.71 2.28
CA LYS A 548 -10.17 -25.58 3.46
C LYS A 548 -11.49 -26.18 3.96
N GLN A 549 -12.23 -26.90 3.12
CA GLN A 549 -13.38 -27.67 3.64
C GLN A 549 -12.86 -28.64 4.71
N GLU A 550 -13.36 -28.52 5.94
CA GLU A 550 -13.06 -29.50 7.00
C GLU A 550 -13.47 -30.87 6.46
N LYS A 551 -12.50 -31.80 6.43
CA LYS A 551 -12.73 -33.19 6.03
C LYS A 551 -13.41 -33.96 7.15
#